data_AF-A0A5J4KZF6-F1
#
_entry.id   AF-A0A5J4KZF6-F1
#
_cell.length_a   1.000
_cell.length_b   1.000
_cell.length_c   1.000
_cell.angle_alpha   90.00
_cell.angle_beta   90.00
_cell.angle_gamma   90.00
#
_symmetry.space_group_name_H-M   'P 1'
#
loop_
_entity.id
_entity.type
_entity.pdbx_description
1 polymer ?
#
loop_
_entity_poly.entity_id
_entity_poly.type
_entity_poly.pdbx_seq_one_letter_code
_entity_poly.pdbx_strand_id
1 'polypeptide(L)'
;MVVVADGGNDRVGEPILTTSLRGMASVVVEVRSLKGQLHSGGFGGPTPDALVALIRILSTLHDDNGSIAILDSRASPGMVVRCRKKCSAMSLASCQE
;
A
#
# COMPACT_ATOMS: atom_id res chain seq x y z
N MET A 1 19.26 -24.72 15.64
CA MET A 1 17.89 -24.35 16.05
C MET A 1 17.97 -22.97 16.68
N VAL A 2 17.08 -22.05 16.32
CA VAL A 2 17.00 -20.70 16.90
C VAL A 2 15.64 -20.55 17.57
N VAL A 3 15.61 -19.98 18.76
CA VAL A 3 14.39 -19.67 19.51
C VAL A 3 14.30 -18.16 19.65
N VAL A 4 13.14 -17.59 19.32
CA VAL A 4 12.87 -16.15 19.42
C VAL A 4 11.66 -15.97 20.34
N ALA A 5 11.80 -15.11 21.34
CA ALA A 5 10.78 -14.85 22.37
C ALA A 5 10.15 -13.46 22.18
N ASP A 6 9.65 -13.16 20.98
CA ASP A 6 8.95 -11.91 20.66
C ASP A 6 7.42 -12.08 20.54
N GLY A 7 6.93 -13.31 20.64
CA GLY A 7 5.50 -13.65 20.64
C GLY A 7 4.88 -13.56 22.02
N GLY A 8 3.56 -13.31 22.06
CA GLY A 8 2.75 -13.38 23.26
C GLY A 8 1.93 -14.67 23.34
N ASN A 9 1.38 -14.94 24.52
CA ASN A 9 0.39 -16.00 24.69
C ASN A 9 -1.00 -15.44 24.41
N ASP A 10 -1.83 -16.22 23.72
CA ASP A 10 -3.24 -15.89 23.48
C ASP A 10 -4.07 -15.93 24.78
N ARG A 11 -3.65 -16.76 25.75
CA ARG A 11 -4.30 -16.92 27.04
C ARG A 11 -3.31 -16.97 28.20
N VAL A 12 -3.64 -16.30 29.29
CA VAL A 12 -2.85 -16.30 30.53
C VAL A 12 -2.79 -17.71 31.11
N GLY A 13 -1.58 -18.16 31.47
CA GLY A 13 -1.35 -19.45 32.14
C GLY A 13 -1.28 -20.67 31.21
N GLU A 14 -1.49 -20.50 29.90
CA GLU A 14 -1.34 -21.57 28.91
C GLU A 14 -0.15 -21.28 27.99
N PRO A 15 0.89 -22.15 27.93
CA PRO A 15 2.06 -21.92 27.09
C PRO A 15 1.74 -22.15 25.61
N ILE A 16 2.33 -21.35 24.73
CA ILE A 16 2.20 -21.46 23.27
C ILE A 16 3.57 -21.61 22.63
N LEU A 17 3.64 -22.49 21.62
CA LEU A 17 4.81 -22.64 20.75
C LEU A 17 4.43 -22.27 19.32
N THR A 18 4.88 -21.10 18.86
CA THR A 18 4.66 -20.64 17.49
C THR A 18 5.74 -21.19 16.57
N THR A 19 5.37 -22.06 15.64
CA THR A 19 6.30 -22.68 14.67
C THR A 19 6.35 -21.97 13.32
N SER A 20 5.38 -21.09 13.05
CA SER A 20 5.30 -20.33 11.80
C SER A 20 4.57 -19.00 12.02
N LEU A 21 4.91 -18.01 11.19
CA LEU A 21 4.24 -16.72 11.14
C LEU A 21 3.97 -16.37 9.68
N ARG A 22 2.92 -15.56 9.44
CA ARG A 22 2.68 -15.00 8.11
C ARG A 22 3.76 -13.98 7.75
N GLY A 23 4.20 -14.01 6.49
CA GLY A 23 4.99 -12.92 5.93
C GLY A 23 4.14 -11.65 5.77
N MET A 24 4.80 -10.50 5.66
CA MET A 24 4.15 -9.22 5.39
C MET A 24 4.89 -8.50 4.26
N ALA A 25 4.15 -7.75 3.45
CA ALA A 25 4.69 -6.87 2.42
C ALA A 25 4.19 -5.44 2.65
N SER A 26 5.07 -4.45 2.47
CA SER A 26 4.73 -3.03 2.57
C SER A 26 4.91 -2.37 1.21
N VAL A 27 3.87 -1.67 0.74
CA VAL A 27 3.84 -0.97 -0.54
C VAL A 27 3.49 0.49 -0.32
N VAL A 28 4.16 1.38 -1.05
CA VAL A 28 3.82 2.80 -1.11
C VAL A 28 3.15 3.08 -2.47
N VAL A 29 1.92 3.57 -2.42
CA VAL A 29 1.18 4.03 -3.59
C VAL A 29 1.21 5.56 -3.58
N GLU A 30 1.83 6.14 -4.60
CA GLU A 30 1.87 7.58 -4.81
C GLU A 30 1.06 7.94 -6.07
N VAL A 31 0.07 8.81 -5.91
CA VAL A 31 -0.77 9.32 -6.99
C VAL A 31 -0.52 10.82 -7.13
N ARG A 32 -0.21 11.26 -8.35
CA ARG A 32 -0.03 12.68 -8.69
C ARG A 32 -0.98 13.02 -9.82
N SER A 33 -1.68 14.15 -9.72
CA SER A 33 -2.58 14.63 -10.76
C SER A 33 -2.11 15.95 -11.36
N LEU A 34 -2.00 17.00 -10.55
CA LEU A 34 -1.61 18.35 -10.96
C LEU A 34 -0.25 18.76 -10.40
N LYS A 35 0.36 19.78 -11.02
CA LYS A 35 1.65 20.35 -10.57
C LYS A 35 1.55 21.19 -9.29
N GLY A 36 0.35 21.58 -8.89
CA GLY A 36 0.10 22.43 -7.73
C GLY A 36 -1.31 22.24 -7.17
N GLN A 37 -1.54 22.78 -5.97
CA GLN A 37 -2.83 22.72 -5.29
C GLN A 37 -3.82 23.70 -5.93
N LEU A 38 -5.08 23.27 -6.07
CA LEU A 38 -6.17 24.10 -6.57
C LEU A 38 -7.29 24.20 -5.53
N HIS A 39 -7.99 25.32 -5.53
CA HIS A 39 -9.14 25.52 -4.65
C HIS A 39 -10.33 24.66 -5.12
N SER A 40 -10.84 23.80 -4.25
CA SER A 40 -11.93 22.86 -4.58
C SER A 40 -13.22 23.57 -5.02
N GLY A 41 -13.47 24.80 -4.58
CA GLY A 41 -14.62 25.58 -5.03
C GLY A 41 -14.55 26.03 -6.50
N GLY A 42 -13.39 26.50 -6.96
CA GLY A 42 -13.22 27.01 -8.32
C GLY A 42 -12.87 25.95 -9.37
N PHE A 43 -12.33 24.82 -8.92
CA PHE A 43 -11.83 23.76 -9.80
C PHE A 43 -12.46 22.38 -9.51
N GLY A 44 -13.48 22.33 -8.65
CA GLY A 44 -14.21 21.11 -8.32
C GLY A 44 -14.98 20.56 -9.52
N GLY A 45 -14.82 19.26 -9.79
CA GLY A 45 -15.55 18.55 -10.85
C GLY A 45 -14.64 17.99 -11.93
N PRO A 46 -14.34 18.72 -13.02
CA PRO A 46 -13.65 18.19 -14.19
C PRO A 46 -12.13 17.98 -13.98
N THR A 47 -11.57 18.58 -12.93
CA THR A 47 -10.13 18.54 -12.69
C THR A 47 -9.68 17.17 -12.16
N PRO A 48 -8.59 16.59 -12.68
CA PRO A 48 -8.01 15.37 -12.13
C PRO A 48 -7.63 15.50 -10.65
N ASP A 49 -8.30 14.72 -9.80
CA ASP A 49 -8.10 14.71 -8.35
C ASP A 49 -7.33 13.45 -7.93
N ALA A 50 -6.14 13.65 -7.37
CA ALA A 50 -5.27 12.56 -6.93
C ALA A 50 -5.84 11.78 -5.74
N LEU A 51 -6.60 12.43 -4.85
CA LEU A 51 -7.24 11.79 -3.70
C LEU A 51 -8.38 10.88 -4.18
N VAL A 52 -9.23 11.36 -5.08
CA VAL A 52 -10.30 10.55 -5.67
C VAL A 52 -9.73 9.33 -6.41
N ALA A 53 -8.66 9.52 -7.18
CA ALA A 53 -7.96 8.42 -7.84
C ALA A 53 -7.37 7.42 -6.84
N LEU A 54 -6.74 7.89 -5.75
CA LEU A 54 -6.21 7.01 -4.70
C LEU A 54 -7.32 6.21 -4.00
N ILE A 55 -8.44 6.84 -3.65
CA ILE A 55 -9.59 6.17 -3.04
C ILE A 55 -10.11 5.06 -3.96
N ARG A 56 -10.24 5.36 -5.27
CA ARG A 56 -10.67 4.36 -6.27
C ARG A 56 -9.68 3.20 -6.41
N ILE A 57 -8.37 3.45 -6.31
CA ILE A 57 -7.38 2.37 -6.30
C ILE A 57 -7.56 1.52 -5.05
N LEU A 58 -7.63 2.13 -3.88
CA LEU A 58 -7.78 1.42 -2.61
C LEU A 58 -9.06 0.58 -2.55
N SER A 59 -10.16 1.07 -3.13
CA SER A 59 -11.42 0.32 -3.19
C SER A 59 -11.34 -0.91 -4.08
N THR A 60 -10.38 -1.00 -5.00
CA THR A 60 -10.19 -2.20 -5.85
C THR A 60 -9.34 -3.28 -5.19
N LEU A 61 -8.77 -3.03 -4.00
CA LEU A 61 -7.91 -4.02 -3.33
C LEU A 61 -8.69 -5.12 -2.62
N HIS A 62 -9.97 -4.88 -2.33
CA HIS A 62 -10.89 -5.85 -1.74
C HIS A 62 -12.18 -5.92 -2.56
N ASP A 63 -12.81 -7.09 -2.59
CA ASP A 63 -14.16 -7.26 -3.11
C ASP A 63 -15.23 -6.92 -2.07
N ASP A 64 -16.51 -6.98 -2.46
CA ASP A 64 -17.65 -6.67 -1.59
C ASP A 64 -17.77 -7.62 -0.39
N ASN A 65 -17.12 -8.79 -0.42
CA ASN A 65 -17.09 -9.75 0.68
C ASN A 65 -15.86 -9.58 1.58
N GLY A 66 -14.98 -8.60 1.30
CA GLY A 66 -13.75 -8.35 2.05
C GLY A 66 -12.58 -9.26 1.68
N SER A 67 -12.68 -10.04 0.60
CA SER A 67 -11.56 -10.84 0.09
C SER A 67 -10.62 -9.99 -0.75
N ILE A 68 -9.33 -10.35 -0.80
CA ILE A 68 -8.32 -9.63 -1.58
C ILE A 68 -8.62 -9.80 -3.08
N ALA A 69 -8.83 -8.70 -3.79
CA ALA A 69 -9.25 -8.69 -5.20
C ALA A 69 -8.09 -8.48 -6.21
N ILE A 70 -6.84 -8.61 -5.75
CA ILE A 70 -5.65 -8.43 -6.60
C ILE A 70 -5.44 -9.70 -7.44
N LEU A 71 -5.96 -9.71 -8.68
CA LEU A 71 -5.67 -10.74 -9.69
C LEU A 71 -4.28 -10.50 -10.32
N ASP A 72 -3.63 -11.57 -10.81
CA ASP A 72 -2.33 -11.49 -11.48
C ASP A 72 -2.31 -10.40 -12.57
N SER A 73 -1.41 -9.44 -12.42
CA SER A 73 -1.52 -8.09 -12.97
C SER A 73 -0.76 -7.94 -14.28
N ARG A 74 -1.36 -8.41 -15.39
CA ARG A 74 -0.99 -7.91 -16.72
C ARG A 74 -1.84 -6.68 -17.08
N ALA A 75 -1.39 -5.56 -16.52
CA ALA A 75 -1.57 -4.14 -16.91
C ALA A 75 -2.86 -3.68 -17.64
N SER A 76 -3.56 -2.73 -17.03
CA SER A 76 -4.48 -1.81 -17.70
C SER A 76 -3.72 -0.57 -18.24
N PRO A 77 -3.96 -0.13 -19.48
CA PRO A 77 -3.23 0.98 -20.09
C PRO A 77 -3.83 2.33 -19.63
N GLY A 78 -3.03 3.15 -18.96
CA GLY A 78 -3.36 4.57 -18.70
C GLY A 78 -3.02 5.14 -17.32
N MET A 79 -2.60 4.32 -16.34
CA MET A 79 -2.27 4.80 -14.99
C MET A 79 -0.82 4.52 -14.62
N VAL A 80 -0.02 5.56 -14.42
CA VAL A 80 1.36 5.44 -13.92
C VAL A 80 1.32 5.30 -12.40
N VAL A 81 1.13 4.08 -11.90
CA VAL A 81 1.34 3.75 -10.49
C VAL A 81 2.84 3.48 -10.30
N ARG A 82 3.59 4.42 -9.71
CA ARG A 82 4.95 4.11 -9.26
C ARG A 82 4.87 3.43 -7.90
N CYS A 83 4.84 2.10 -7.91
CA CYS A 83 5.14 1.29 -6.73
C CYS A 83 6.64 1.41 -6.42
N ARG A 84 7.02 2.34 -5.55
CA ARG A 84 8.39 2.35 -5.01
C ARG A 84 8.47 1.31 -3.91
N LYS A 85 9.08 0.16 -4.19
CA LYS A 85 9.56 -0.75 -3.14
C LYS A 85 10.43 0.08 -2.20
N LYS A 86 10.06 0.19 -0.91
CA LYS A 86 10.93 0.78 0.10
C LYS A 86 12.15 -0.14 0.25
N CYS A 87 13.21 0.14 -0.50
CA CYS A 87 14.54 -0.31 -0.12
C CYS A 87 14.88 0.44 1.17
N SER A 88 14.89 -0.25 2.30
CA SER A 88 15.35 0.27 3.57
C SER A 88 16.88 0.40 3.56
N ALA A 89 17.40 1.37 2.81
CA ALA A 89 18.78 1.84 2.91
C ALA A 89 18.91 3.21 2.22
N MET A 90 18.94 4.26 3.05
CA MET A 90 19.76 5.48 2.95
C MET A 90 20.00 6.16 1.57
N SER A 91 19.71 7.46 1.53
CA SER A 91 20.09 8.49 0.53
C SER A 91 19.19 8.63 -0.72
N LEU A 92 18.36 9.68 -0.68
CA LEU A 92 17.47 10.19 -1.74
C LEU A 92 18.20 10.92 -2.90
N ALA A 93 19.54 10.97 -2.90
CA ALA A 93 20.29 11.88 -3.77
C ALA A 93 20.66 11.34 -5.17
N SER A 94 20.33 10.09 -5.52
CA SER A 94 20.83 9.47 -6.77
C SER A 94 19.78 8.97 -7.75
N CYS A 95 18.48 9.24 -7.53
CA CYS A 95 17.39 8.69 -8.36
C CYS A 95 16.53 9.77 -9.03
N GLN A 96 17.16 10.78 -9.63
CA GLN A 96 16.52 11.68 -10.58
C GLN A 96 17.28 11.66 -11.91
N GLU A 97 16.92 10.69 -12.76
CA GLU A 97 16.62 10.87 -14.18
C GLU A 97 15.32 10.12 -14.49
#